data_AF-A0A9Q9SS00-F1
#
_entry.id   AF-A0A9Q9SS00-F1
#
_cell.length_a   1.000
_cell.length_b   1.000
_cell.length_c   1.000
_cell.angle_alpha   90.00
_cell.angle_beta   90.00
_cell.angle_gamma   90.00
#
_symmetry.space_group_name_H-M   'P 1'
#
loop_
_entity.id
_entity.type
_entity.pdbx_description
1 polymer ?
#
loop_
_entity_poly.entity_id
_entity_poly.type
_entity_poly.pdbx_seq_one_letter_code
_entity_poly.pdbx_strand_id
1 'polypeptide(L)'
;MLTYKQEFHGFKLTLVDRWFPSSKTCHKCDHIQDMPLRERVYVCGSCGNIEDRDLNAAINIERWEPGNRTLSMAIDQTPVD
;
A
#
# COMPACT_ATOMS: atom_id res chain seq x y z
N MET A 1 3.89 15.55 12.32
CA MET A 1 5.15 15.31 11.60
C MET A 1 5.90 14.19 12.33
N LEU A 2 6.24 13.08 11.65
CA LEU A 2 6.93 11.94 12.28
C LEU A 2 8.45 12.12 12.40
N THR A 3 9.03 13.04 11.62
CA THR A 3 10.48 13.33 11.60
C THR A 3 11.02 13.76 12.95
N TYR A 4 10.27 14.58 13.72
CA TYR A 4 10.64 14.96 15.08
C TYR A 4 10.86 13.75 16.01
N LYS A 5 10.03 12.69 15.88
CA LYS A 5 10.17 11.47 16.68
C LYS A 5 11.35 10.62 16.19
N GLN A 6 11.61 10.62 14.89
CA GLN A 6 12.77 9.95 14.30
C GLN A 6 14.07 10.54 14.86
N GLU A 7 14.17 11.86 14.91
CA GLU A 7 15.32 12.57 15.49
C GLU A 7 15.51 12.22 16.98
N PHE A 8 14.42 12.07 17.73
CA PHE A 8 14.47 11.77 19.15
C PHE A 8 14.82 10.30 19.47
N HIS A 9 14.41 9.36 18.63
CA HIS A 9 14.53 7.92 18.91
C HIS A 9 15.53 7.17 18.02
N GLY A 10 16.08 7.81 16.98
CA GLY A 10 17.10 7.22 16.11
C GLY A 10 16.62 6.09 15.19
N PHE A 11 15.32 5.93 14.95
CA PHE A 11 14.80 4.93 14.02
C PHE A 11 14.90 5.41 12.56
N LYS A 12 14.92 4.47 11.60
CA LYS A 12 14.87 4.79 10.17
C LYS A 12 13.44 5.15 9.77
N LEU A 13 13.25 6.33 9.19
CA LEU A 13 12.00 6.70 8.52
C LEU A 13 12.18 6.50 7.02
N THR A 14 11.22 5.84 6.37
CA THR A 14 11.18 5.69 4.91
C THR A 14 9.83 6.22 4.43
N LEU A 15 9.88 7.10 3.44
CA LEU A 15 8.67 7.66 2.83
C LEU A 15 8.22 6.75 1.70
N VAL A 16 6.96 6.33 1.76
CA VAL A 16 6.30 5.57 0.70
C VAL A 16 5.54 6.54 -0.20
N ASP A 17 5.48 6.22 -1.50
CA ASP A 17 4.74 7.03 -2.46
C ASP A 17 3.25 7.15 -2.07
N ARG A 18 2.67 8.35 -2.26
CA ARG A 18 1.29 8.66 -1.88
C ARG A 18 0.28 7.81 -2.65
N TRP A 19 0.58 7.47 -3.89
CA TRP A 19 -0.30 6.75 -4.81
C TRP A 19 -0.05 5.25 -4.80
N PHE A 20 0.85 4.77 -3.93
CA PHE A 20 1.06 3.34 -3.74
C PHE A 20 -0.25 2.67 -3.28
N PRO A 21 -0.79 1.70 -4.04
CA PRO A 21 -2.12 1.12 -3.80
C PRO A 21 -2.14 0.10 -2.64
N SER A 22 -1.54 0.43 -1.49
CA SER A 22 -1.32 -0.52 -0.38
C SER A 22 -2.59 -1.22 0.10
N SER A 23 -3.72 -0.52 0.20
CA SER A 23 -5.01 -1.10 0.64
C SER A 23 -5.75 -1.86 -0.46
N LYS A 24 -5.35 -1.70 -1.72
CA LYS A 24 -5.96 -2.29 -2.90
C LYS A 24 -5.22 -3.54 -3.40
N THR A 25 -3.91 -3.60 -3.19
CA THR A 25 -3.05 -4.73 -3.53
C THR A 25 -3.23 -5.88 -2.55
N CYS A 26 -3.38 -7.11 -3.03
CA CYS A 26 -3.37 -8.28 -2.16
C CYS A 26 -1.94 -8.59 -1.74
N HIS A 27 -1.65 -8.57 -0.45
CA HIS A 27 -0.30 -8.91 0.03
C HIS A 27 0.14 -10.36 -0.26
N LYS A 28 -0.79 -11.22 -0.72
CA LYS A 28 -0.53 -12.64 -0.95
C LYS A 28 -0.27 -12.99 -2.42
N CYS A 29 -0.86 -12.24 -3.36
CA CYS A 29 -0.75 -12.54 -4.78
C CYS A 29 -0.58 -11.31 -5.68
N ASP A 30 -0.38 -10.13 -5.09
CA ASP A 30 -0.16 -8.84 -5.77
C ASP A 30 -1.33 -8.36 -6.66
N HIS A 31 -2.47 -9.07 -6.65
CA HIS A 31 -3.67 -8.63 -7.36
C HIS A 31 -4.19 -7.30 -6.81
N ILE A 32 -4.40 -6.33 -7.69
CA ILE A 32 -4.97 -5.02 -7.35
C ILE A 32 -6.46 -5.04 -7.67
N GLN A 33 -7.27 -4.65 -6.69
CA GLN A 33 -8.72 -4.52 -6.82
C GLN A 33 -9.22 -3.26 -6.13
N ASP A 34 -10.46 -2.86 -6.41
CA ASP A 34 -11.06 -1.76 -5.67
C ASP A 34 -11.36 -2.12 -4.22
N MET A 35 -11.15 -1.14 -3.34
CA MET A 35 -11.33 -1.28 -1.90
C MET A 35 -12.01 -0.02 -1.34
N PRO A 36 -13.35 0.04 -1.35
CA PRO A 36 -14.11 1.16 -0.79
C PRO A 36 -13.76 1.42 0.68
N LEU A 37 -13.70 2.70 1.09
CA LEU A 37 -13.31 3.07 2.46
C LEU A 37 -14.21 2.48 3.57
N ARG A 38 -15.48 2.18 3.25
CA ARG A 38 -16.43 1.54 4.16
C ARG A 38 -16.13 0.06 4.40
N GLU A 39 -15.41 -0.58 3.49
CA GLU A 39 -15.10 -1.99 3.57
C GLU A 39 -13.86 -2.17 4.43
N ARG A 40 -13.98 -2.94 5.50
CA ARG A 40 -12.93 -3.15 6.51
C ARG A 40 -12.23 -4.50 6.36
N VAL A 41 -12.85 -5.42 5.63
CA VAL A 41 -12.30 -6.75 5.33
C VAL A 41 -11.90 -6.78 3.86
N TYR A 42 -10.62 -7.04 3.60
CA TYR A 42 -10.11 -7.27 2.27
C TYR A 42 -10.39 -8.73 1.86
N VAL A 43 -11.13 -8.93 0.77
CA VAL A 43 -11.38 -10.25 0.18
C VAL A 43 -10.81 -10.26 -1.23
N CYS A 44 -9.71 -10.98 -1.43
CA CYS A 44 -9.05 -11.03 -2.73
C CYS A 44 -9.88 -11.78 -3.76
N GLY A 45 -10.27 -11.11 -4.85
CA GLY A 45 -10.96 -11.73 -5.98
C GLY A 45 -10.10 -12.71 -6.80
N SER A 46 -8.77 -12.67 -6.64
CA SER A 46 -7.83 -13.51 -7.39
C SER A 46 -7.43 -14.79 -6.64
N CYS A 47 -6.98 -14.67 -5.38
CA CYS A 47 -6.50 -15.82 -4.61
C CYS A 47 -7.40 -16.23 -3.44
N GLY A 48 -8.49 -15.50 -3.19
CA GLY A 48 -9.42 -15.79 -2.09
C GLY A 48 -8.89 -15.45 -0.69
N ASN A 49 -7.75 -14.76 -0.57
CA ASN A 49 -7.25 -14.31 0.73
C ASN A 49 -8.25 -13.36 1.42
N ILE A 50 -8.55 -13.63 2.68
CA ILE A 50 -9.43 -12.80 3.53
C ILE A 50 -8.59 -12.25 4.68
N GLU A 51 -8.57 -10.93 4.86
CA GLU A 51 -7.77 -10.27 5.90
C GLU A 51 -8.41 -8.93 6.30
N ASP A 52 -8.03 -8.38 7.46
CA ASP A 52 -8.31 -6.96 7.75
C ASP A 52 -7.62 -6.05 6.71
N ARG A 53 -8.34 -5.04 6.22
CA ARG A 53 -7.84 -4.14 5.19
C ARG A 53 -6.59 -3.38 5.62
N ASP A 54 -6.57 -2.90 6.86
CA ASP A 54 -5.46 -2.09 7.36
C ASP A 54 -4.23 -2.99 7.62
N LEU A 55 -4.43 -4.25 8.03
CA LEU A 55 -3.36 -5.26 8.08
C LEU A 55 -2.80 -5.59 6.68
N ASN A 56 -3.67 -5.83 5.69
CA ASN A 56 -3.24 -6.03 4.30
C ASN A 56 -2.42 -4.84 3.79
N ALA A 57 -2.87 -3.60 4.07
CA ALA A 57 -2.15 -2.38 3.71
C ALA A 57 -0.79 -2.26 4.43
N ALA A 58 -0.73 -2.58 5.73
CA ALA A 58 0.50 -2.52 6.51
C ALA A 58 1.57 -3.47 5.96
N ILE A 59 1.20 -4.70 5.61
CA ILE A 59 2.13 -5.68 5.00
C ILE A 59 2.63 -5.18 3.65
N ASN A 60 1.77 -4.59 2.83
CA ASN A 60 2.20 -4.02 1.54
C ASN A 60 3.15 -2.83 1.71
N ILE A 61 2.90 -1.97 2.70
CA ILE A 61 3.78 -0.83 3.03
C ILE A 61 5.14 -1.33 3.55
N GLU A 62 5.15 -2.37 4.39
CA GLU A 62 6.38 -3.00 4.89
C GLU A 62 7.23 -3.56 3.75
N ARG A 63 6.59 -4.15 2.74
CA ARG A 63 7.26 -4.72 1.55
C ARG A 63 7.58 -3.71 0.46
N TRP A 64 7.29 -2.43 0.67
CA TRP A 64 7.52 -1.41 -0.35
C TRP A 64 9.02 -1.19 -0.58
N GLU A 65 9.43 -1.29 -1.85
CA GLU A 65 10.79 -1.01 -2.28
C GLU A 65 10.82 0.15 -3.29
N PRO A 66 11.62 1.20 -3.05
CA PRO A 66 11.78 2.28 -4.02
C PRO A 66 12.43 1.75 -5.31
N GLY A 67 11.70 1.86 -6.43
CA GLY A 67 12.18 1.46 -7.77
C GLY A 67 11.77 0.07 -8.25
N ASN A 68 11.08 -0.72 -7.42
CA ASN A 68 10.49 -1.99 -7.84
C ASN A 68 9.17 -1.71 -8.60
N ARG A 69 9.27 -1.60 -9.93
CA ARG A 69 8.21 -1.20 -10.88
C ARG A 69 7.02 -2.18 -10.99
N THR A 70 7.05 -3.29 -10.26
CA THR A 70 6.08 -4.38 -10.43
C THR A 70 4.67 -4.04 -9.91
N LEU A 71 4.52 -2.96 -9.13
CA LEU A 71 3.22 -2.50 -8.60
C LEU A 71 2.78 -1.11 -9.10
N SER A 72 3.57 -0.45 -9.96
CA SER A 72 3.28 0.92 -10.45
C SER A 72 2.55 0.97 -11.79
N MET A 73 2.15 -0.16 -12.38
CA MET A 73 1.60 -0.21 -13.75
C MET A 73 0.08 -0.01 -13.85
N ALA A 74 -0.54 0.80 -12.98
CA ALA A 74 -1.99 1.05 -13.06
C ALA A 74 -2.44 2.51 -12.87
N ILE A 75 -1.55 3.51 -12.87
CA ILE A 75 -1.98 4.92 -12.86
C ILE A 75 -1.03 5.76 -13.74
N ASP A 76 -1.19 5.65 -15.05
CA ASP A 76 -0.91 6.76 -15.96
C ASP A 76 -2.16 7.01 -16.81
N GLN A 77 -3.00 7.91 -16.31
CA GLN A 77 -4.00 8.69 -17.05
C GLN A 77 -4.77 9.61 -16.10
N THR A 78 -4.15 10.72 -15.72
CA THR A 78 -4.85 12.02 -15.69
C THR A 78 -3.80 13.12 -15.88
N PRO A 79 -3.95 14.02 -16.88
CA PRO A 79 -3.13 15.22 -16.99
C PRO A 79 -3.27 16.03 -15.69
N VAL A 80 -2.15 16.55 -15.21
CA VAL A 80 -2.12 17.53 -14.13
C VAL A 80 -2.44 18.88 -14.77
N ASP A 81 -3.67 19.35 -14.60
CA ASP A 81 -4.00 20.77 -14.60
C ASP A 81 -4.02 21.28 -13.15
#